data_AF-A0A2T2R464-F1
#
_entry.id   AF-A0A2T2R464-F1
#
_cell.length_a   1.000
_cell.length_b   1.000
_cell.length_c   1.000
_cell.angle_alpha   90.00
_cell.angle_beta   90.00
_cell.angle_gamma   90.00
#
_symmetry.space_group_name_H-M   'P 1'
#
loop_
_entity.id
_entity.type
_entity.pdbx_description
1 polymer ?
#
loop_
_entity_poly.entity_id
_entity_poly.type
_entity_poly.pdbx_seq_one_letter_code
_entity_poly.pdbx_strand_id
1 'polypeptide(L)'
;MPAAHAVAGPSIITRPEWGAAPAGAPRYADAVRFALVHHTVTSNDYTPGEAPGIVRAIQRYHMRGNGWRDIGYNFLVDRHGQIFEGRRGGMDRPVIGAQAAGFNAGSTGVALIGDHRSGGVTQAALSAVADLLAWLFDLHGIDPRATTVETSGGSTRYPQGARARFDTISGHRDASETSCPGQATYRQLDSVRDGVAVRLGEGRSSSAPNDSRLGRVGGQDAVATAVLVSRAAFNNGEADHAVVVNDRVWPDAATAGPLAGPHGPVMLTRPDELDERVNDELERVLPAGRTVYVLGGLTALSPAVASELGRRWDVRRVSGLSRTSTAAEAAEHVVDRTGSRTALVTRAGPDSAWSDTLAAGAYGARHGTPLLLTDSDRLSPATRRALRELDITHTIVIGGRSAVSDEVLQELPDPRRVAGSGRAGTAATVATELWDAVDGVVVASGYRATAWKDPLAAAPLAAKRNAPVALVDTDWLPPPTKHGLTALHRDGVGADDAVVIGGRGAVGDAVASRCARALG
;
A
#
# COMPACT_ATOMS: atom_id res chain seq x y z
N MET A 1 4.24 -1.41 26.48
CA MET A 1 5.54 -0.69 26.52
C MET A 1 6.36 -1.14 25.31
N PRO A 2 6.93 -0.26 24.47
CA PRO A 2 6.54 1.08 24.01
C PRO A 2 5.88 1.04 22.60
N ALA A 3 5.41 2.20 22.10
CA ALA A 3 4.61 2.38 20.88
C ALA A 3 5.31 1.98 19.57
N ALA A 4 4.55 1.52 18.57
CA ALA A 4 5.02 1.42 17.18
C ALA A 4 5.45 2.81 16.72
N HIS A 5 6.75 3.07 16.71
CA HIS A 5 7.28 4.37 16.36
C HIS A 5 6.98 4.65 14.88
N ALA A 6 6.01 5.53 14.60
CA ALA A 6 6.25 6.57 13.60
C ALA A 6 7.66 7.10 13.86
N VAL A 7 8.48 7.35 12.83
CA VAL A 7 9.80 7.93 13.11
C VAL A 7 9.54 9.19 13.91
N ALA A 8 9.87 9.17 15.20
CA ALA A 8 9.53 10.27 16.07
C ALA A 8 10.22 11.50 15.48
N GLY A 9 9.47 12.59 15.29
CA GLY A 9 10.06 13.81 14.78
C GLY A 9 11.29 14.14 15.62
N PRO A 10 12.45 14.40 15.01
CA PRO A 10 13.64 14.69 15.78
C PRO A 10 13.41 15.95 16.63
N SER A 11 14.24 16.15 17.64
CA SER A 11 14.22 17.42 18.37
C SER A 11 14.59 18.56 17.42
N ILE A 12 13.63 19.45 17.18
CA ILE A 12 13.81 20.61 16.29
C ILE A 12 13.69 21.88 17.14
N ILE A 13 14.72 22.71 17.07
CA ILE A 13 14.72 24.06 17.62
C ILE A 13 13.80 24.92 16.75
N THR A 14 12.67 25.26 17.32
CA THR A 14 11.59 26.02 16.67
C THR A 14 11.99 27.47 16.44
N ARG A 15 11.25 28.13 15.53
CA ARG A 15 11.47 29.54 15.21
C ARG A 15 11.50 30.49 16.42
N PRO A 16 10.60 30.38 17.41
CA PRO A 16 10.70 31.18 18.62
C PRO A 16 11.99 30.91 19.42
N GLU A 17 12.42 29.65 19.53
CA GLU A 17 13.57 29.25 20.35
C GLU A 17 14.90 29.78 19.79
N TRP A 18 15.09 29.77 18.47
CA TRP A 18 16.29 30.37 17.87
C TRP A 18 16.17 31.88 17.60
N GLY A 19 15.02 32.50 17.89
CA GLY A 19 14.80 33.94 17.78
C GLY A 19 14.60 34.43 16.34
N ALA A 20 13.75 33.74 15.58
CA ALA A 20 13.43 34.08 14.20
C ALA A 20 12.79 35.46 14.04
N ALA A 21 13.26 36.22 13.05
CA ALA A 21 12.59 37.44 12.62
C ALA A 21 11.23 37.12 11.95
N PRO A 22 10.27 38.08 11.95
CA PRO A 22 9.01 37.93 11.24
C PRO A 22 9.20 37.59 9.76
N ALA A 23 8.47 36.59 9.27
CA ALA A 23 8.53 36.12 7.89
C ALA A 23 7.24 36.43 7.13
N GLY A 24 7.34 36.53 5.81
CA GLY A 24 6.17 36.64 4.93
C GLY A 24 5.25 35.41 4.99
N ALA A 25 4.09 35.50 4.33
CA ALA A 25 3.16 34.38 4.24
C ALA A 25 3.80 33.18 3.50
N PRO A 26 3.66 31.95 4.03
CA PRO A 26 4.20 30.75 3.40
C PRO A 26 3.44 30.40 2.11
N ARG A 27 4.13 29.68 1.22
CA ARG A 27 3.54 29.02 0.06
C ARG A 27 3.75 27.52 0.18
N TYR A 28 2.84 26.74 -0.39
CA TYR A 28 2.87 25.28 -0.33
C TYR A 28 2.87 24.71 -1.74
N ALA A 29 3.60 23.61 -1.92
CA ALA A 29 3.46 22.72 -3.08
C ALA A 29 2.41 21.65 -2.78
N ASP A 30 2.04 20.85 -3.79
CA ASP A 30 1.07 19.77 -3.60
C ASP A 30 1.62 18.64 -2.72
N ALA A 31 2.94 18.40 -2.76
CA ALA A 31 3.64 17.41 -1.94
C ALA A 31 5.14 17.72 -1.87
N VAL A 32 5.84 17.15 -0.89
CA VAL A 32 7.30 16.97 -0.92
C VAL A 32 7.58 15.67 -1.67
N ARG A 33 8.54 15.67 -2.59
CA ARG A 33 8.93 14.52 -3.42
C ARG A 33 10.40 14.13 -3.29
N PHE A 34 11.25 15.08 -2.88
CA PHE A 34 12.68 14.86 -2.70
C PHE A 34 13.29 15.92 -1.79
N ALA A 35 14.54 15.71 -1.39
CA ALA A 35 15.33 16.64 -0.58
C ALA A 35 16.53 17.16 -1.38
N LEU A 36 16.83 18.43 -1.19
CA LEU A 36 18.07 19.05 -1.64
C LEU A 36 18.93 19.41 -0.43
N VAL A 37 20.12 18.82 -0.36
CA VAL A 37 21.10 19.08 0.70
C VAL A 37 21.98 20.25 0.28
N HIS A 38 22.16 21.18 1.22
CA HIS A 38 22.91 22.42 1.06
C HIS A 38 24.02 22.56 2.11
N HIS A 39 24.92 23.50 1.89
CA HIS A 39 25.75 24.13 2.93
C HIS A 39 25.41 25.62 3.04
N THR A 40 25.91 26.30 4.06
CA THR A 40 25.63 27.73 4.29
C THR A 40 26.80 28.66 3.95
N VAL A 41 27.99 28.13 3.64
CA VAL A 41 29.23 28.88 3.37
C VAL A 41 29.65 29.76 4.57
N THR A 42 29.34 29.30 5.79
CA THR A 42 29.75 29.94 7.06
C THR A 42 30.96 29.23 7.65
N SER A 43 31.49 29.73 8.77
CA SER A 43 32.52 29.02 9.55
C SER A 43 32.09 27.58 9.85
N ASN A 44 33.04 26.64 9.76
CA ASN A 44 32.86 25.26 10.23
C ASN A 44 33.14 25.11 11.73
N ASP A 45 33.72 26.14 12.36
CA ASP A 45 34.05 26.13 13.78
C ASP A 45 33.21 27.16 14.52
N TYR A 46 32.50 26.65 15.52
CA TYR A 46 31.58 27.33 16.41
C TYR A 46 31.09 26.32 17.47
N THR A 47 30.63 26.85 18.60
CA THR A 47 29.99 26.11 19.69
C THR A 47 28.48 25.93 19.44
N PRO A 48 27.82 24.95 20.08
CA PRO A 48 26.36 24.78 19.93
C PRO A 48 25.57 26.05 20.29
N GLY A 49 26.01 26.79 21.33
CA GLY A 49 25.35 28.03 21.76
C GLY A 49 25.43 29.17 20.73
N GLU A 50 26.39 29.13 19.80
CA GLU A 50 26.53 30.11 18.73
C GLU A 50 25.65 29.78 17.51
N ALA A 51 25.22 28.52 17.34
CA ALA A 51 24.45 28.07 16.19
C ALA A 51 23.14 28.86 15.96
N PRO A 52 22.30 29.15 16.98
CA PRO A 52 21.13 30.02 16.81
C PRO A 52 21.49 31.41 16.26
N GLY A 53 22.63 31.97 16.68
CA GLY A 53 23.14 33.24 16.18
C GLY A 53 23.50 33.19 14.69
N ILE A 54 24.10 32.08 14.25
CA ILE A 54 24.42 31.84 12.84
C ILE A 54 23.13 31.71 12.01
N VAL A 55 22.12 30.97 12.50
CA VAL A 55 20.82 30.84 11.82
C VAL A 55 20.13 32.20 11.65
N ARG A 56 20.14 33.06 12.69
CA ARG A 56 19.63 34.44 12.59
C ARG A 56 20.41 35.29 11.59
N ALA A 57 21.73 35.14 11.52
CA ALA A 57 22.55 35.84 10.54
C ALA A 57 22.22 35.40 9.10
N ILE A 58 22.03 34.11 8.86
CA ILE A 58 21.61 33.56 7.57
C ILE A 58 20.21 34.08 7.19
N GLN A 59 19.25 34.06 8.12
CA GLN A 59 17.91 34.61 7.88
C GLN A 59 17.99 36.10 7.49
N ARG A 60 18.78 36.88 8.23
CA ARG A 60 18.98 38.31 7.94
C ARG A 60 19.60 38.52 6.57
N TYR A 61 20.61 37.74 6.19
CA TYR A 61 21.23 37.80 4.87
C TYR A 61 20.23 37.48 3.76
N HIS A 62 19.44 36.40 3.90
CA HIS A 62 18.42 36.06 2.93
C HIS A 62 17.33 37.13 2.79
N MET A 63 16.91 37.76 3.89
CA MET A 63 15.86 38.78 3.83
C MET A 63 16.37 40.15 3.37
N ARG A 64 17.53 40.59 3.87
CA ARG A 64 18.06 41.93 3.59
C ARG A 64 19.03 41.97 2.40
N GLY A 65 19.77 40.89 2.18
CA GLY A 65 20.69 40.75 1.06
C GLY A 65 19.97 40.24 -0.19
N ASN A 66 19.29 39.10 -0.10
CA ASN A 66 18.63 38.50 -1.28
C ASN A 66 17.19 39.00 -1.53
N GLY A 67 16.62 39.78 -0.59
CA GLY A 67 15.23 40.26 -0.69
C GLY A 67 14.17 39.17 -0.53
N TRP A 68 14.54 38.00 0.02
CA TRP A 68 13.59 36.91 0.22
C TRP A 68 12.64 37.19 1.38
N ARG A 69 11.48 36.54 1.36
CA ARG A 69 10.44 36.70 2.39
C ARG A 69 10.77 36.04 3.73
N ASP A 70 11.78 35.17 3.75
CA ASP A 70 12.28 34.44 4.92
C ASP A 70 13.63 33.78 4.56
N ILE A 71 14.21 33.04 5.50
CA ILE A 71 15.30 32.09 5.25
C ILE A 71 14.94 31.13 4.10
N GLY A 72 15.90 30.81 3.23
CA GLY A 72 15.65 30.02 2.03
C GLY A 72 15.44 28.54 2.26
N TYR A 73 16.04 27.97 3.32
CA TYR A 73 16.02 26.54 3.63
C TYR A 73 14.82 26.17 4.50
N ASN A 74 14.28 24.96 4.32
CA ASN A 74 13.24 24.41 5.17
C ASN A 74 13.80 24.04 6.56
N PHE A 75 15.01 23.48 6.60
CA PHE A 75 15.71 23.12 7.83
C PHE A 75 17.19 23.45 7.75
N LEU A 76 17.79 23.68 8.92
CA LEU A 76 19.24 23.83 9.07
C LEU A 76 19.75 22.83 10.11
N VAL A 77 20.92 22.25 9.88
CA VAL A 77 21.57 21.30 10.78
C VAL A 77 22.98 21.79 11.08
N ASP A 78 23.31 21.92 12.36
CA ASP A 78 24.63 22.36 12.78
C ASP A 78 25.62 21.20 12.92
N ARG A 79 26.90 21.51 13.15
CA ARG A 79 27.96 20.52 13.32
C ARG A 79 27.81 19.64 14.58
N HIS A 80 26.96 20.03 15.52
CA HIS A 80 26.73 19.32 16.78
C HIS A 80 25.46 18.46 16.72
N GLY A 81 24.74 18.47 15.60
CA GLY A 81 23.52 17.69 15.38
C GLY A 81 22.23 18.41 15.80
N GLN A 82 22.27 19.70 16.10
CA GLN A 82 21.07 20.49 16.36
C GLN A 82 20.33 20.79 15.05
N ILE A 83 19.03 20.51 15.02
CA ILE A 83 18.16 20.77 13.88
C ILE A 83 17.33 22.02 14.17
N PHE A 84 17.27 22.94 13.23
CA PHE A 84 16.51 24.19 13.32
C PHE A 84 15.37 24.20 12.31
N GLU A 85 14.18 24.60 12.76
CA GLU A 85 13.08 24.98 11.88
C GLU A 85 13.50 26.22 11.07
N GLY A 86 13.68 26.06 9.77
CA GLY A 86 13.99 27.15 8.85
C GLY A 86 12.70 27.85 8.42
N ARG A 87 12.39 27.77 7.12
CA ARG A 87 11.25 28.43 6.46
C ARG A 87 9.94 28.22 7.22
N ARG A 88 9.26 29.32 7.59
CA ARG A 88 7.94 29.29 8.24
C ARG A 88 6.92 28.57 7.36
N GLY A 89 6.01 27.80 7.97
CA GLY A 89 4.82 27.24 7.29
C GLY A 89 4.32 25.90 7.83
N GLY A 90 5.04 25.30 8.77
CA GLY A 90 4.75 23.97 9.31
C GLY A 90 5.83 22.98 8.88
N MET A 91 6.42 22.28 9.84
CA MET A 91 7.54 21.35 9.62
C MET A 91 7.09 20.07 8.92
N ASP A 92 5.81 19.75 9.02
CA ASP A 92 5.11 18.58 8.49
C ASP A 92 4.36 18.86 7.17
N ARG A 93 4.57 20.05 6.58
CA ARG A 93 3.85 20.51 5.38
C ARG A 93 4.81 20.78 4.22
N PRO A 94 4.35 20.71 2.96
CA PRO A 94 5.17 20.94 1.77
C PRO A 94 5.47 22.43 1.53
N VAL A 95 6.16 23.08 2.48
CA VAL A 95 6.51 24.50 2.42
C VAL A 95 7.53 24.76 1.32
N ILE A 96 7.22 25.68 0.40
CA ILE A 96 8.12 26.04 -0.70
C ILE A 96 9.23 26.97 -0.17
N GLY A 97 10.47 26.48 -0.23
CA GLY A 97 11.66 27.24 0.10
C GLY A 97 12.16 28.15 -1.06
N ALA A 98 13.36 28.70 -0.92
CA ALA A 98 14.02 29.53 -1.94
C ALA A 98 15.47 29.06 -2.21
N GLN A 99 15.79 27.86 -1.75
CA GLN A 99 17.12 27.27 -1.71
C GLN A 99 17.67 26.85 -3.08
N ALA A 100 16.81 26.50 -4.04
CA ALA A 100 17.18 25.95 -5.34
C ALA A 100 16.26 26.49 -6.44
N ALA A 101 16.71 27.55 -7.13
CA ALA A 101 15.98 28.12 -8.25
C ALA A 101 15.60 27.02 -9.26
N GLY A 102 14.37 27.07 -9.77
CA GLY A 102 13.83 26.05 -10.68
C GLY A 102 13.28 24.79 -10.00
N PHE A 103 13.66 24.49 -8.75
CA PHE A 103 13.30 23.22 -8.08
C PHE A 103 12.81 23.40 -6.63
N ASN A 104 12.43 24.62 -6.22
CA ASN A 104 11.92 24.88 -4.88
C ASN A 104 10.56 24.21 -4.58
N ALA A 105 9.69 24.08 -5.59
CA ALA A 105 8.40 23.42 -5.42
C ALA A 105 8.58 21.90 -5.52
N GLY A 106 8.13 21.17 -4.49
CA GLY A 106 8.31 19.71 -4.43
C GLY A 106 9.59 19.25 -3.74
N SER A 107 10.53 20.14 -3.41
CA SER A 107 11.70 19.81 -2.61
C SER A 107 11.62 20.33 -1.18
N THR A 108 12.25 19.61 -0.25
CA THR A 108 12.62 20.15 1.07
C THR A 108 14.12 20.47 1.10
N GLY A 109 14.46 21.70 1.46
CA GLY A 109 15.86 22.16 1.55
C GLY A 109 16.44 21.96 2.95
N VAL A 110 17.47 21.12 3.07
CA VAL A 110 18.21 20.89 4.33
C VAL A 110 19.62 21.43 4.21
N ALA A 111 19.97 22.46 5.00
CA ALA A 111 21.29 23.08 4.96
C ALA A 111 22.17 22.69 6.15
N LEU A 112 23.35 22.12 5.88
CA LEU A 112 24.40 21.93 6.86
C LEU A 112 25.13 23.25 7.11
N ILE A 113 25.12 23.74 8.35
CA ILE A 113 25.79 24.99 8.71
C ILE A 113 27.31 24.80 8.62
N GLY A 114 27.95 25.56 7.73
CA GLY A 114 29.37 25.49 7.42
C GLY A 114 29.67 25.63 5.93
N ASP A 115 30.96 25.55 5.60
CA ASP A 115 31.50 25.63 4.25
C ASP A 115 31.63 24.26 3.58
N HIS A 116 32.02 23.21 4.30
CA HIS A 116 32.09 21.80 3.83
C HIS A 116 32.73 21.54 2.43
N ARG A 117 33.47 22.49 1.84
CA ARG A 117 34.22 22.26 0.58
C ARG A 117 35.45 21.41 0.83
N SER A 118 36.06 21.59 1.99
CA SER A 118 37.14 20.79 2.57
C SER A 118 36.93 20.66 4.09
N GLY A 119 37.62 19.71 4.73
CA GLY A 119 37.30 19.31 6.11
C GLY A 119 36.03 18.45 6.17
N GLY A 120 36.04 17.40 6.99
CA GLY A 120 34.92 16.45 7.07
C GLY A 120 33.65 17.07 7.65
N VAL A 121 32.50 16.48 7.31
CA VAL A 121 31.23 16.73 8.02
C VAL A 121 31.22 15.87 9.28
N THR A 122 30.79 16.43 10.42
CA THR A 122 30.72 15.67 11.67
C THR A 122 29.65 14.57 11.59
N GLN A 123 29.89 13.45 12.27
CA GLN A 123 28.92 12.36 12.32
C GLN A 123 27.61 12.76 13.01
N ALA A 124 27.66 13.68 13.97
CA ALA A 124 26.48 14.24 14.61
C ALA A 124 25.57 14.97 13.60
N ALA A 125 26.16 15.79 12.73
CA ALA A 125 25.42 16.50 11.69
C ALA A 125 24.85 15.55 10.63
N LEU A 126 25.63 14.57 10.17
CA LEU A 126 25.15 13.56 9.21
C LEU A 126 24.01 12.71 9.80
N SER A 127 24.12 12.33 11.06
CA SER A 127 23.07 11.60 11.78
C SER A 127 21.80 12.43 11.91
N ALA A 128 21.91 13.70 12.31
CA ALA A 128 20.77 14.61 12.41
C ALA A 128 20.08 14.87 11.05
N VAL A 129 20.84 15.00 9.96
CA VAL A 129 20.26 15.05 8.61
C VAL A 129 19.49 13.77 8.30
N ALA A 130 20.04 12.60 8.64
CA ALA A 130 19.38 11.33 8.42
C ALA A 130 18.12 11.14 9.28
N ASP A 131 18.13 11.56 10.56
CA ASP A 131 16.97 11.55 11.45
C ASP A 131 15.85 12.47 10.93
N LEU A 132 16.21 13.68 10.51
CA LEU A 132 15.28 14.64 9.91
C LEU A 132 14.67 14.13 8.61
N LEU A 133 15.49 13.64 7.69
CA LEU A 133 15.00 13.16 6.41
C LEU A 133 14.21 11.87 6.56
N ALA A 134 14.55 10.97 7.49
CA ALA A 134 13.74 9.79 7.78
C ALA A 134 12.34 10.19 8.28
N TRP A 135 12.23 11.13 9.21
CA TRP A 135 10.93 11.62 9.67
C TRP A 135 10.12 12.25 8.52
N LEU A 136 10.73 13.13 7.72
CA LEU A 136 10.05 13.77 6.58
C LEU A 136 9.65 12.77 5.48
N PHE A 137 10.49 11.76 5.21
CA PHE A 137 10.26 10.78 4.16
C PHE A 137 9.22 9.74 4.59
N ASP A 138 9.17 9.38 5.87
CA ASP A 138 8.07 8.60 6.46
C ASP A 138 6.74 9.35 6.32
N LEU A 139 6.74 10.65 6.63
CA LEU A 139 5.55 11.51 6.53
C LEU A 139 5.03 11.66 5.09
N HIS A 140 5.93 11.73 4.11
CA HIS A 140 5.58 11.97 2.71
C HIS A 140 5.64 10.72 1.82
N GLY A 141 5.98 9.55 2.37
CA GLY A 141 6.06 8.28 1.65
C GLY A 141 7.15 8.25 0.58
N ILE A 142 8.31 8.84 0.85
CA ILE A 142 9.43 8.95 -0.10
C ILE A 142 10.47 7.86 0.21
N ASP A 143 10.81 7.03 -0.78
CA ASP A 143 11.94 6.10 -0.65
C ASP A 143 13.27 6.88 -0.76
N PRO A 144 14.17 6.81 0.25
CA PRO A 144 15.43 7.55 0.26
C PRO A 144 16.47 7.09 -0.76
N ARG A 145 16.29 5.92 -1.39
CA ARG A 145 17.18 5.37 -2.43
C ARG A 145 16.57 5.44 -3.83
N ALA A 146 15.34 5.92 -3.96
CA ALA A 146 14.69 6.09 -5.25
C ALA A 146 15.24 7.31 -6.02
N THR A 147 14.76 7.45 -7.26
CA THR A 147 14.96 8.66 -8.08
C THR A 147 13.63 9.32 -8.38
N THR A 148 13.64 10.65 -8.53
CA THR A 148 12.50 11.44 -9.02
C THR A 148 12.86 12.15 -10.32
N VAL A 149 11.84 12.56 -11.08
CA VAL A 149 11.98 13.42 -12.27
C VAL A 149 11.15 14.66 -12.08
N GLU A 150 11.81 15.83 -12.06
CA GLU A 150 11.18 17.11 -11.78
C GLU A 150 11.30 18.06 -12.97
N THR A 151 10.27 18.88 -13.17
CA THR A 151 10.26 19.92 -14.21
C THR A 151 10.87 21.20 -13.66
N SER A 152 11.95 21.67 -14.28
CA SER A 152 12.64 22.90 -13.92
C SER A 152 11.75 24.13 -14.17
N GLY A 153 11.60 24.97 -13.16
CA GLY A 153 11.09 26.33 -13.30
C GLY A 153 12.12 27.33 -13.87
N GLY A 154 13.32 26.86 -14.22
CA GLY A 154 14.47 27.67 -14.62
C GLY A 154 15.54 27.71 -13.53
N SER A 155 16.69 27.08 -13.80
CA SER A 155 17.89 27.08 -12.97
C SER A 155 19.10 27.38 -13.86
N THR A 156 20.28 27.60 -13.26
CA THR A 156 21.50 27.82 -14.07
C THR A 156 21.93 26.58 -14.85
N ARG A 157 21.52 25.38 -14.41
CA ARG A 157 21.87 24.10 -15.05
C ARG A 157 20.78 23.57 -15.98
N TYR A 158 19.52 23.87 -15.70
CA TYR A 158 18.35 23.39 -16.45
C TYR A 158 17.43 24.55 -16.83
N PRO A 159 17.19 24.80 -18.13
CA PRO A 159 16.26 25.83 -18.57
C PRO A 159 14.84 25.52 -18.12
N GLN A 160 13.98 26.54 -18.13
CA GLN A 160 12.56 26.38 -17.77
C GLN A 160 11.89 25.33 -18.67
N GLY A 161 11.12 24.42 -18.06
CA GLY A 161 10.43 23.33 -18.75
C GLY A 161 11.27 22.06 -18.94
N ALA A 162 12.59 22.10 -18.69
CA ALA A 162 13.42 20.90 -18.79
C ALA A 162 13.09 19.89 -17.69
N ARG A 163 13.12 18.60 -18.02
CA ARG A 163 12.96 17.50 -17.06
C ARG A 163 14.33 17.06 -16.55
N ALA A 164 14.55 17.16 -15.24
CA ALA A 164 15.78 16.74 -14.58
C ALA A 164 15.52 15.53 -13.67
N ARG A 165 16.44 14.56 -13.68
CA ARG A 165 16.41 13.40 -12.77
C ARG A 165 17.26 13.71 -11.54
N PHE A 166 16.73 13.39 -10.36
CA PHE A 166 17.43 13.49 -9.08
C PHE A 166 17.32 12.17 -8.35
N ASP A 167 18.30 11.87 -7.50
CA ASP A 167 18.04 10.97 -6.38
C ASP A 167 17.07 11.67 -5.43
N THR A 168 16.24 10.92 -4.70
CA THR A 168 15.28 11.53 -3.75
C THR A 168 15.97 12.30 -2.64
N ILE A 169 17.27 12.05 -2.37
CA ILE A 169 18.13 12.93 -1.59
C ILE A 169 19.29 13.34 -2.49
N SER A 170 19.29 14.58 -2.98
CA SER A 170 20.30 15.09 -3.91
C SER A 170 21.04 16.30 -3.33
N GLY A 171 22.21 16.62 -3.88
CA GLY A 171 22.94 17.84 -3.52
C GLY A 171 22.45 19.04 -4.33
N HIS A 172 22.58 20.26 -3.81
CA HIS A 172 22.18 21.45 -4.56
C HIS A 172 22.87 21.58 -5.94
N ARG A 173 24.13 21.15 -6.06
CA ARG A 173 24.87 21.11 -7.34
C ARG A 173 24.25 20.21 -8.41
N ASP A 174 23.38 19.28 -8.02
CA ASP A 174 22.65 18.45 -8.98
C ASP A 174 21.60 19.30 -9.69
N ALA A 175 21.05 20.33 -9.03
CA ALA A 175 20.00 21.20 -9.54
C ALA A 175 20.53 22.50 -10.17
N SER A 176 21.68 23.01 -9.74
CA SER A 176 22.25 24.29 -10.18
C SER A 176 23.77 24.22 -10.34
N GLU A 177 24.36 25.13 -11.12
CA GLU A 177 25.81 25.34 -11.16
C GLU A 177 26.28 26.00 -9.86
N THR A 178 26.82 25.21 -8.93
CA THR A 178 27.25 25.68 -7.61
C THR A 178 28.23 24.72 -6.95
N SER A 179 29.02 25.21 -5.98
CA SER A 179 29.85 24.36 -5.13
C SER A 179 29.07 23.69 -3.97
N CYS A 180 27.84 24.13 -3.72
CA CYS A 180 26.93 23.61 -2.70
C CYS A 180 26.55 22.13 -2.98
N PRO A 181 26.53 21.20 -2.01
CA PRO A 181 26.66 21.38 -0.55
C PRO A 181 28.11 21.31 0.00
N GLY A 182 29.11 21.58 -0.84
CA GLY A 182 30.51 21.33 -0.53
C GLY A 182 30.91 19.89 -0.83
N GLN A 183 32.19 19.68 -1.20
CA GLN A 183 32.69 18.37 -1.63
C GLN A 183 32.72 17.34 -0.51
N ALA A 184 32.91 17.75 0.74
CA ALA A 184 32.88 16.84 1.88
C ALA A 184 31.47 16.28 2.10
N THR A 185 30.45 17.14 2.09
CA THR A 185 29.04 16.73 2.18
C THR A 185 28.60 15.90 0.99
N TYR A 186 28.94 16.31 -0.23
CA TYR A 186 28.47 15.65 -1.44
C TYR A 186 28.92 14.18 -1.52
N ARG A 187 30.14 13.87 -1.04
CA ARG A 187 30.64 12.48 -0.93
C ARG A 187 29.90 11.62 0.09
N GLN A 188 29.13 12.22 0.99
CA GLN A 188 28.38 11.51 2.03
C GLN A 188 26.92 11.27 1.64
N LEU A 189 26.44 11.75 0.49
CA LEU A 189 25.02 11.66 0.14
C LEU A 189 24.53 10.21 0.07
N ASP A 190 25.33 9.27 -0.44
CA ASP A 190 25.01 7.83 -0.40
C ASP A 190 24.89 7.32 1.04
N SER A 191 25.83 7.68 1.91
CA SER A 191 25.77 7.31 3.33
C SER A 191 24.58 7.95 4.06
N VAL A 192 24.14 9.14 3.64
CA VAL A 192 22.94 9.78 4.18
C VAL A 192 21.69 9.03 3.70
N ARG A 193 21.60 8.65 2.41
CA ARG A 193 20.50 7.81 1.89
C ARG A 193 20.42 6.48 2.62
N ASP A 194 21.56 5.85 2.85
CA ASP A 194 21.64 4.61 3.64
C ASP A 194 21.27 4.84 5.11
N GLY A 195 21.72 5.95 5.71
CA GLY A 195 21.39 6.31 7.08
C GLY A 195 19.89 6.60 7.28
N VAL A 196 19.27 7.26 6.30
CA VAL A 196 17.82 7.51 6.25
C VAL A 196 17.07 6.18 6.05
N ALA A 197 17.51 5.37 5.11
CA ALA A 197 16.96 4.04 4.89
C ALA A 197 17.04 3.17 6.16
N VAL A 198 18.16 3.17 6.89
CA VAL A 198 18.29 2.46 8.17
C VAL A 198 17.25 2.94 9.20
N ARG A 199 17.04 4.25 9.31
CA ARG A 199 16.06 4.86 10.23
C ARG A 199 14.61 4.60 9.81
N LEU A 200 14.35 4.47 8.52
CA LEU A 200 13.09 4.00 7.96
C LEU A 200 12.92 2.47 8.05
N GLY A 201 13.95 1.74 8.50
CA GLY A 201 13.94 0.28 8.64
C GLY A 201 14.19 -0.49 7.33
N GLU A 202 14.82 0.14 6.35
CA GLU A 202 15.09 -0.32 4.97
C GLU A 202 16.57 -0.68 4.72
N GLY A 203 17.40 -0.69 5.77
CA GLY A 203 18.83 -0.90 5.68
C GLY A 203 19.32 -2.14 6.42
N ARG A 204 18.89 -3.35 5.99
CA ARG A 204 19.66 -4.61 6.10
C ARG A 204 19.12 -5.63 5.09
N SER A 205 19.87 -5.84 4.01
CA SER A 205 19.96 -7.07 3.24
C SER A 205 21.47 -7.33 3.14
N SER A 206 22.10 -8.44 3.50
CA SER A 206 21.66 -9.80 3.82
C SER A 206 22.77 -10.47 4.67
N SER A 207 22.37 -11.34 5.61
CA SER A 207 23.15 -12.41 6.29
C SER A 207 22.62 -12.76 7.68
N ALA A 208 21.49 -12.19 8.12
CA ALA A 208 20.67 -12.85 9.14
C ALA A 208 19.73 -13.86 8.45
N PRO A 209 19.42 -15.00 9.08
CA PRO A 209 18.62 -16.05 8.47
C PRO A 209 17.27 -15.51 7.99
N ASN A 210 16.83 -16.07 6.87
CA ASN A 210 15.50 -16.00 6.32
C ASN A 210 14.47 -16.41 7.39
N ASP A 211 13.99 -15.45 8.17
CA ASP A 211 12.87 -15.66 9.08
C ASP A 211 11.91 -14.47 8.93
N SER A 212 11.21 -14.44 7.80
CA SER A 212 9.90 -13.82 7.84
C SER A 212 9.10 -14.66 8.84
N ARG A 213 8.92 -14.15 10.07
CA ARG A 213 8.03 -14.80 11.07
C ARG A 213 6.68 -15.17 10.47
N LEU A 214 6.22 -14.40 9.48
CA LEU A 214 5.02 -14.72 8.72
C LEU A 214 5.24 -15.99 7.89
N GLY A 215 4.38 -16.99 8.11
CA GLY A 215 4.27 -18.12 7.20
C GLY A 215 3.99 -17.64 5.77
N ARG A 216 4.49 -18.35 4.76
CA ARG A 216 4.26 -17.98 3.35
C ARG A 216 3.68 -19.16 2.56
N VAL A 217 2.64 -18.88 1.78
CA VAL A 217 2.03 -19.81 0.83
C VAL A 217 2.06 -19.17 -0.55
N GLY A 218 3.00 -19.59 -1.40
CA GLY A 218 3.17 -19.00 -2.73
C GLY A 218 3.91 -19.93 -3.69
N GLY A 219 3.38 -20.06 -4.89
CA GLY A 219 3.94 -20.89 -5.96
C GLY A 219 4.79 -20.09 -6.96
N GLN A 220 5.26 -20.78 -8.00
CA GLN A 220 5.98 -20.15 -9.11
C GLN A 220 5.09 -19.22 -9.95
N ASP A 221 3.78 -19.49 -9.96
CA ASP A 221 2.74 -18.71 -10.62
C ASP A 221 1.45 -18.74 -9.77
N ALA A 222 0.41 -18.03 -10.21
CA ALA A 222 -0.87 -17.94 -9.49
C ALA A 222 -1.63 -19.28 -9.42
N VAL A 223 -1.46 -20.17 -10.40
CA VAL A 223 -2.08 -21.49 -10.40
C VAL A 223 -1.44 -22.35 -9.30
N ALA A 224 -0.11 -22.37 -9.25
CA ALA A 224 0.64 -23.03 -8.20
C ALA A 224 0.36 -22.43 -6.81
N THR A 225 0.19 -21.10 -6.70
CA THR A 225 -0.24 -20.46 -5.45
C THR A 225 -1.61 -20.98 -5.02
N ALA A 226 -2.60 -21.06 -5.92
CA ALA A 226 -3.93 -21.56 -5.60
C ALA A 226 -3.91 -23.03 -5.11
N VAL A 227 -3.11 -23.88 -5.75
CA VAL A 227 -2.89 -25.27 -5.30
C VAL A 227 -2.30 -25.31 -3.89
N LEU A 228 -1.28 -24.50 -3.60
CA LEU A 228 -0.66 -24.45 -2.27
C LEU A 228 -1.61 -23.87 -1.21
N VAL A 229 -2.43 -22.89 -1.57
CA VAL A 229 -3.48 -22.35 -0.70
C VAL A 229 -4.52 -23.42 -0.36
N SER A 230 -4.96 -24.22 -1.35
CA SER A 230 -5.86 -25.35 -1.13
C SER A 230 -5.25 -26.36 -0.16
N ARG A 231 -3.98 -26.73 -0.33
CA ARG A 231 -3.27 -27.63 0.59
C ARG A 231 -3.11 -27.07 2.00
N ALA A 232 -2.94 -25.76 2.12
CA ALA A 232 -2.86 -25.08 3.42
C ALA A 232 -4.23 -24.97 4.11
N ALA A 233 -5.33 -25.00 3.35
CA ALA A 233 -6.69 -24.85 3.85
C ALA A 233 -7.41 -26.19 4.09
N PHE A 234 -7.11 -27.23 3.30
CA PHE A 234 -7.90 -28.46 3.25
C PHE A 234 -7.05 -29.74 3.28
N ASN A 235 -7.44 -30.67 4.15
CA ASN A 235 -6.99 -32.05 4.16
C ASN A 235 -7.51 -32.81 2.92
N ASN A 236 -7.01 -34.03 2.72
CA ASN A 236 -7.44 -34.88 1.61
C ASN A 236 -8.93 -35.23 1.72
N GLY A 237 -9.68 -35.01 0.65
CA GLY A 237 -11.12 -35.28 0.59
C GLY A 237 -12.00 -34.40 1.49
N GLU A 238 -11.47 -33.31 2.06
CA GLU A 238 -12.20 -32.46 3.00
C GLU A 238 -13.19 -31.50 2.31
N ALA A 239 -12.94 -31.12 1.05
CA ALA A 239 -13.79 -30.13 0.39
C ALA A 239 -15.17 -30.69 0.04
N ASP A 240 -16.21 -29.89 0.26
CA ASP A 240 -17.59 -30.23 -0.09
C ASP A 240 -17.92 -29.97 -1.56
N HIS A 241 -17.27 -28.95 -2.12
CA HIS A 241 -17.32 -28.49 -3.50
C HIS A 241 -16.02 -27.77 -3.85
N ALA A 242 -15.82 -27.39 -5.11
CA ALA A 242 -14.73 -26.49 -5.52
C ALA A 242 -15.23 -25.42 -6.48
N VAL A 243 -14.49 -24.32 -6.60
CA VAL A 243 -14.76 -23.26 -7.58
C VAL A 243 -13.56 -23.13 -8.50
N VAL A 244 -13.79 -23.22 -9.82
CA VAL A 244 -12.77 -23.04 -10.85
C VAL A 244 -13.03 -21.74 -11.60
N VAL A 245 -12.03 -20.87 -11.66
CA VAL A 245 -12.08 -19.56 -12.33
C VAL A 245 -11.01 -19.42 -13.41
N ASN A 246 -11.24 -18.50 -14.33
CA ASN A 246 -10.27 -18.08 -15.33
C ASN A 246 -9.09 -17.33 -14.68
N ASP A 247 -7.86 -17.67 -15.05
CA ASP A 247 -6.65 -17.04 -14.53
C ASP A 247 -6.27 -15.72 -15.23
N ARG A 248 -6.90 -15.33 -16.32
CA ARG A 248 -6.61 -14.13 -17.12
C ARG A 248 -7.56 -12.96 -16.85
N VAL A 249 -8.80 -13.26 -16.45
CA VAL A 249 -9.89 -12.27 -16.37
C VAL A 249 -10.57 -12.37 -15.01
N TRP A 250 -10.62 -11.27 -14.28
CA TRP A 250 -11.07 -11.23 -12.88
C TRP A 250 -12.57 -10.99 -12.62
N PRO A 251 -13.35 -10.27 -13.47
CA PRO A 251 -14.68 -9.82 -13.05
C PRO A 251 -15.65 -10.94 -12.65
N ASP A 252 -15.60 -12.08 -13.34
CA ASP A 252 -16.38 -13.26 -12.95
C ASP A 252 -15.77 -13.94 -11.72
N ALA A 253 -14.45 -13.93 -11.57
CA ALA A 253 -13.75 -14.53 -10.43
C ALA A 253 -14.02 -13.78 -9.10
N ALA A 254 -14.46 -12.53 -9.15
CA ALA A 254 -14.75 -11.67 -8.00
C ALA A 254 -15.63 -12.31 -6.91
N THR A 255 -16.58 -13.16 -7.32
CA THR A 255 -17.52 -13.83 -6.41
C THR A 255 -17.07 -15.23 -5.99
N ALA A 256 -15.89 -15.68 -6.44
CA ALA A 256 -15.39 -17.02 -6.16
C ALA A 256 -15.17 -17.28 -4.67
N GLY A 257 -14.68 -16.28 -3.91
CA GLY A 257 -14.50 -16.39 -2.46
C GLY A 257 -15.82 -16.71 -1.74
N PRO A 258 -16.85 -15.85 -1.82
CA PRO A 258 -18.17 -16.13 -1.25
C PRO A 258 -18.80 -17.43 -1.75
N LEU A 259 -18.69 -17.73 -3.06
CA LEU A 259 -19.20 -18.99 -3.62
C LEU A 259 -18.48 -20.21 -3.03
N ALA A 260 -17.17 -20.14 -2.82
CA ALA A 260 -16.40 -21.20 -2.21
C ALA A 260 -16.69 -21.35 -0.71
N GLY A 261 -16.77 -20.24 0.04
CA GLY A 261 -16.87 -20.25 1.50
C GLY A 261 -15.65 -20.89 2.17
N PRO A 262 -15.75 -21.36 3.42
CA PRO A 262 -14.69 -22.13 4.07
C PRO A 262 -14.68 -23.62 3.67
N HIS A 263 -15.58 -24.04 2.78
CA HIS A 263 -15.90 -25.45 2.48
C HIS A 263 -15.35 -25.96 1.13
N GLY A 264 -14.83 -25.06 0.29
CA GLY A 264 -14.27 -25.44 -1.00
C GLY A 264 -13.08 -24.56 -1.39
N PRO A 265 -12.10 -25.08 -2.14
CA PRO A 265 -11.01 -24.26 -2.66
C PRO A 265 -11.44 -23.44 -3.88
N VAL A 266 -10.73 -22.34 -4.11
CA VAL A 266 -10.79 -21.56 -5.35
C VAL A 266 -9.55 -21.89 -6.18
N MET A 267 -9.76 -22.42 -7.38
CA MET A 267 -8.70 -22.82 -8.31
C MET A 267 -8.69 -21.94 -9.55
N LEU A 268 -7.50 -21.65 -10.06
CA LEU A 268 -7.31 -20.86 -11.28
C LEU A 268 -6.80 -21.75 -12.41
N THR A 269 -7.39 -21.63 -13.59
CA THR A 269 -6.92 -22.32 -14.80
C THR A 269 -6.99 -21.40 -16.02
N ARG A 270 -6.30 -21.80 -17.09
CA ARG A 270 -6.37 -21.11 -18.37
C ARG A 270 -7.79 -21.16 -18.96
N PRO A 271 -8.19 -20.19 -19.80
CA PRO A 271 -9.55 -20.13 -20.34
C PRO A 271 -9.96 -21.36 -21.15
N ASP A 272 -9.00 -21.99 -21.82
CA ASP A 272 -9.20 -22.98 -22.86
C ASP A 272 -8.83 -24.42 -22.44
N GLU A 273 -8.09 -24.58 -21.35
CA GLU A 273 -7.49 -25.84 -20.92
C GLU A 273 -7.46 -25.94 -19.38
N LEU A 274 -7.80 -27.11 -18.82
CA LEU A 274 -7.63 -27.39 -17.40
C LEU A 274 -6.15 -27.64 -17.11
N ASP A 275 -5.56 -26.86 -16.21
CA ASP A 275 -4.18 -27.07 -15.77
C ASP A 275 -4.10 -28.39 -14.98
N GLU A 276 -3.17 -29.27 -15.37
CA GLU A 276 -2.99 -30.59 -14.75
C GLU A 276 -2.78 -30.48 -13.23
N ARG A 277 -2.05 -29.44 -12.77
CA ARG A 277 -1.83 -29.19 -11.33
C ARG A 277 -3.13 -28.90 -10.59
N VAL A 278 -4.09 -28.28 -11.26
CA VAL A 278 -5.43 -28.02 -10.71
C VAL A 278 -6.21 -29.33 -10.66
N ASN A 279 -6.17 -30.14 -11.72
CA ASN A 279 -6.85 -31.44 -11.73
C ASN A 279 -6.35 -32.33 -10.59
N ASP A 280 -5.03 -32.48 -10.44
CA ASP A 280 -4.40 -33.27 -9.38
C ASP A 280 -4.80 -32.80 -7.97
N GLU A 281 -4.84 -31.48 -7.78
CA GLU A 281 -5.22 -30.92 -6.49
C GLU A 281 -6.72 -31.09 -6.21
N LEU A 282 -7.58 -30.95 -7.22
CA LEU A 282 -9.00 -31.28 -7.10
C LEU A 282 -9.18 -32.77 -6.78
N GLU A 283 -8.40 -33.66 -7.38
CA GLU A 283 -8.44 -35.10 -7.07
C GLU A 283 -8.10 -35.41 -5.62
N ARG A 284 -7.12 -34.69 -5.06
CA ARG A 284 -6.71 -34.78 -3.66
C ARG A 284 -7.77 -34.25 -2.71
N VAL A 285 -8.31 -33.07 -2.99
CA VAL A 285 -9.09 -32.30 -2.01
C VAL A 285 -10.60 -32.58 -2.08
N LEU A 286 -11.11 -32.96 -3.25
CA LEU A 286 -12.54 -33.07 -3.52
C LEU A 286 -12.93 -34.53 -3.89
N PRO A 287 -13.79 -35.19 -3.09
CA PRO A 287 -14.30 -36.52 -3.43
C PRO A 287 -15.02 -36.54 -4.79
N ALA A 288 -14.93 -37.66 -5.50
CA ALA A 288 -15.60 -37.85 -6.79
C ALA A 288 -17.13 -37.67 -6.66
N GLY A 289 -17.77 -37.13 -7.69
CA GLY A 289 -19.21 -36.86 -7.73
C GLY A 289 -19.65 -35.60 -6.97
N ARG A 290 -18.77 -34.95 -6.19
CA ARG A 290 -19.07 -33.63 -5.59
C ARG A 290 -19.11 -32.54 -6.65
N THR A 291 -19.68 -31.39 -6.28
CA THR A 291 -19.89 -30.29 -7.20
C THR A 291 -18.62 -29.50 -7.48
N VAL A 292 -18.37 -29.20 -8.75
CA VAL A 292 -17.37 -28.21 -9.17
C VAL A 292 -18.09 -27.07 -9.88
N TYR A 293 -18.03 -25.87 -9.30
CA TYR A 293 -18.55 -24.66 -9.90
C TYR A 293 -17.55 -24.10 -10.91
N VAL A 294 -17.94 -24.05 -12.17
CA VAL A 294 -17.18 -23.36 -13.23
C VAL A 294 -17.73 -21.95 -13.34
N LEU A 295 -17.00 -20.97 -12.81
CA LEU A 295 -17.48 -19.60 -12.67
C LEU A 295 -17.05 -18.76 -13.88
N GLY A 296 -18.04 -18.23 -14.59
CA GLY A 296 -17.88 -17.44 -15.82
C GLY A 296 -18.47 -18.11 -17.06
N GLY A 297 -18.80 -17.26 -18.04
CA GLY A 297 -19.39 -17.69 -19.31
C GLY A 297 -18.44 -18.51 -20.19
N LEU A 298 -18.91 -18.93 -21.37
CA LEU A 298 -18.13 -19.77 -22.29
C LEU A 298 -16.85 -19.10 -22.83
N THR A 299 -16.81 -17.77 -22.82
CA THR A 299 -15.62 -16.98 -23.20
C THR A 299 -14.62 -16.86 -22.06
N ALA A 300 -15.08 -17.00 -20.80
CA ALA A 300 -14.21 -16.99 -19.62
C ALA A 300 -13.59 -18.37 -19.40
N LEU A 301 -14.39 -19.43 -19.46
CA LEU A 301 -13.92 -20.82 -19.36
C LEU A 301 -14.63 -21.66 -20.42
N SER A 302 -13.85 -22.26 -21.32
CA SER A 302 -14.34 -23.01 -22.46
C SER A 302 -15.16 -24.24 -22.03
N PRO A 303 -15.98 -24.80 -22.93
CA PRO A 303 -16.60 -26.10 -22.70
C PRO A 303 -15.61 -27.24 -22.45
N ALA A 304 -14.36 -27.13 -22.93
CA ALA A 304 -13.36 -28.17 -22.75
C ALA A 304 -12.98 -28.34 -21.26
N VAL A 305 -12.75 -27.24 -20.55
CA VAL A 305 -12.48 -27.24 -19.10
C VAL A 305 -13.63 -27.94 -18.34
N ALA A 306 -14.88 -27.58 -18.64
CA ALA A 306 -16.04 -28.18 -17.99
C ALA A 306 -16.21 -29.67 -18.34
N SER A 307 -15.93 -30.06 -19.59
CA SER A 307 -16.03 -31.46 -20.04
C SER A 307 -14.97 -32.33 -19.37
N GLU A 308 -13.76 -31.81 -19.16
CA GLU A 308 -12.67 -32.51 -18.49
C GLU A 308 -13.00 -32.75 -17.01
N LEU A 309 -13.40 -31.70 -16.29
CA LEU A 309 -13.87 -31.81 -14.89
C LEU A 309 -15.07 -32.76 -14.77
N GLY A 310 -15.99 -32.74 -15.74
CA GLY A 310 -17.21 -33.56 -15.76
C GLY A 310 -16.96 -35.07 -15.85
N ARG A 311 -15.72 -35.51 -16.09
CA ARG A 311 -15.37 -36.93 -16.05
C ARG A 311 -15.42 -37.52 -14.64
N ARG A 312 -15.26 -36.69 -13.60
CA ARG A 312 -15.17 -37.14 -12.19
C ARG A 312 -16.12 -36.43 -11.24
N TRP A 313 -16.59 -35.23 -11.58
CA TRP A 313 -17.38 -34.37 -10.68
C TRP A 313 -18.67 -33.86 -11.33
N ASP A 314 -19.63 -33.43 -10.50
CA ASP A 314 -20.85 -32.74 -10.92
C ASP A 314 -20.53 -31.29 -11.28
N VAL A 315 -20.35 -31.00 -12.57
CA VAL A 315 -19.94 -29.66 -13.02
C VAL A 315 -21.16 -28.74 -13.17
N ARG A 316 -21.16 -27.63 -12.44
CA ARG A 316 -22.18 -26.58 -12.53
C ARG A 316 -21.57 -25.27 -13.00
N ARG A 317 -21.99 -24.79 -14.17
CA ARG A 317 -21.54 -23.49 -14.66
C ARG A 317 -22.36 -22.38 -14.01
N VAL A 318 -21.67 -21.41 -13.42
CA VAL A 318 -22.28 -20.21 -12.83
C VAL A 318 -21.89 -19.02 -13.70
N SER A 319 -22.83 -18.47 -14.46
CA SER A 319 -22.52 -17.41 -15.43
C SER A 319 -23.77 -16.64 -15.83
N GLY A 320 -23.61 -15.33 -16.06
CA GLY A 320 -24.61 -14.50 -16.72
C GLY A 320 -24.07 -13.83 -17.98
N LEU A 321 -24.92 -13.02 -18.64
CA LEU A 321 -24.54 -12.26 -19.85
C LEU A 321 -23.52 -11.14 -19.58
N SER A 322 -23.34 -10.77 -18.32
CA SER A 322 -22.43 -9.74 -17.82
C SER A 322 -21.84 -10.14 -16.48
N ARG A 323 -20.73 -9.50 -16.08
CA ARG A 323 -20.14 -9.66 -14.73
C ARG A 323 -21.15 -9.45 -13.59
N THR A 324 -22.09 -8.51 -13.74
CA THR A 324 -23.11 -8.24 -12.71
C THR A 324 -24.17 -9.32 -12.62
N SER A 325 -24.54 -9.93 -13.75
CA SER A 325 -25.41 -11.11 -13.75
C SER A 325 -24.67 -12.36 -13.28
N THR A 326 -23.40 -12.58 -13.65
CA THR A 326 -22.61 -13.69 -13.08
C THR A 326 -22.53 -13.59 -11.56
N ALA A 327 -22.36 -12.38 -11.02
CA ALA A 327 -22.38 -12.16 -9.58
C ALA A 327 -23.74 -12.46 -8.94
N ALA A 328 -24.85 -12.11 -9.60
CA ALA A 328 -26.20 -12.45 -9.15
C ALA A 328 -26.42 -13.97 -9.09
N GLU A 329 -26.05 -14.71 -10.13
CA GLU A 329 -26.16 -16.18 -10.17
C GLU A 329 -25.28 -16.83 -9.09
N ALA A 330 -24.07 -16.31 -8.85
CA ALA A 330 -23.22 -16.78 -7.77
C ALA A 330 -23.83 -16.49 -6.39
N ALA A 331 -24.50 -15.35 -6.22
CA ALA A 331 -25.17 -14.97 -4.99
C ALA A 331 -26.33 -15.92 -4.63
N GLU A 332 -27.11 -16.39 -5.62
CA GLU A 332 -28.16 -17.40 -5.42
C GLU A 332 -27.60 -18.64 -4.72
N HIS A 333 -26.52 -19.22 -5.25
CA HIS A 333 -25.87 -20.38 -4.62
C HIS A 333 -25.34 -20.11 -3.21
N VAL A 334 -24.91 -18.88 -2.89
CA VAL A 334 -24.47 -18.51 -1.54
C VAL A 334 -25.68 -18.41 -0.60
N VAL A 335 -26.76 -17.75 -1.02
CA VAL A 335 -27.97 -17.59 -0.22
C VAL A 335 -28.67 -18.92 0.00
N ASP A 336 -28.77 -19.79 -1.01
CA ASP A 336 -29.36 -21.13 -0.87
C ASP A 336 -28.66 -21.96 0.20
N ARG A 337 -27.34 -21.81 0.34
CA ARG A 337 -26.54 -22.55 1.33
C ARG A 337 -26.56 -21.93 2.72
N THR A 338 -26.70 -20.61 2.82
CA THR A 338 -26.42 -19.85 4.07
C THR A 338 -27.66 -19.19 4.66
N GLY A 339 -28.71 -18.98 3.86
CA GLY A 339 -29.87 -18.18 4.21
C GLY A 339 -29.57 -16.69 4.41
N SER A 340 -28.41 -16.19 3.97
CA SER A 340 -28.00 -14.80 4.23
C SER A 340 -29.01 -13.79 3.68
N ARG A 341 -29.40 -12.84 4.52
CA ARG A 341 -30.23 -11.68 4.14
C ARG A 341 -29.43 -10.38 4.04
N THR A 342 -28.11 -10.49 4.15
CA THR A 342 -27.14 -9.41 3.93
C THR A 342 -26.38 -9.68 2.64
N ALA A 343 -26.11 -8.66 1.83
CA ALA A 343 -25.23 -8.76 0.66
C ALA A 343 -24.11 -7.72 0.68
N LEU A 344 -22.93 -8.12 0.23
CA LEU A 344 -21.84 -7.20 -0.12
C LEU A 344 -22.12 -6.60 -1.50
N VAL A 345 -21.87 -5.31 -1.67
CA VAL A 345 -22.01 -4.64 -2.97
C VAL A 345 -20.70 -3.93 -3.30
N THR A 346 -20.07 -4.31 -4.41
CA THR A 346 -18.83 -3.68 -4.88
C THR A 346 -18.94 -3.24 -6.34
N ARG A 347 -17.96 -2.45 -6.79
CA ARG A 347 -17.94 -1.93 -8.16
C ARG A 347 -17.54 -3.03 -9.15
N ALA A 348 -18.37 -3.21 -10.18
CA ALA A 348 -18.10 -4.08 -11.33
C ALA A 348 -16.92 -3.56 -12.17
N GLY A 349 -16.92 -2.23 -12.43
CA GLY A 349 -15.80 -1.36 -12.87
C GLY A 349 -15.00 -1.78 -14.10
N PRO A 350 -13.99 -1.00 -14.54
CA PRO A 350 -12.99 -1.44 -15.50
C PRO A 350 -12.09 -2.54 -14.90
N ASP A 351 -11.21 -3.14 -15.70
CA ASP A 351 -10.40 -4.30 -15.27
C ASP A 351 -9.44 -4.03 -14.09
N SER A 352 -9.28 -2.78 -13.64
CA SER A 352 -8.49 -2.39 -12.46
C SER A 352 -9.30 -2.22 -11.16
N ALA A 353 -10.63 -2.43 -11.20
CA ALA A 353 -11.56 -2.12 -10.10
C ALA A 353 -11.70 -3.22 -9.02
N TRP A 354 -10.93 -4.29 -9.08
CA TRP A 354 -11.07 -5.49 -8.25
C TRP A 354 -10.65 -5.36 -6.79
N SER A 355 -9.88 -4.34 -6.43
CA SER A 355 -9.19 -4.32 -5.15
C SER A 355 -10.10 -4.34 -3.94
N ASP A 356 -11.23 -3.63 -4.01
CA ASP A 356 -12.23 -3.60 -2.93
C ASP A 356 -12.92 -4.96 -2.79
N THR A 357 -13.08 -5.69 -3.90
CA THR A 357 -13.68 -7.03 -3.95
C THR A 357 -12.82 -8.09 -3.28
N LEU A 358 -11.50 -7.92 -3.16
CA LEU A 358 -10.63 -8.92 -2.55
C LEU A 358 -10.89 -9.07 -1.05
N ALA A 359 -10.87 -7.96 -0.31
CA ALA A 359 -11.17 -7.96 1.12
C ALA A 359 -12.64 -8.32 1.38
N ALA A 360 -13.55 -7.84 0.53
CA ALA A 360 -14.97 -8.21 0.57
C ALA A 360 -15.17 -9.71 0.33
N GLY A 361 -14.45 -10.31 -0.62
CA GLY A 361 -14.58 -11.72 -0.98
C GLY A 361 -14.15 -12.65 0.15
N ALA A 362 -13.08 -12.31 0.87
CA ALA A 362 -12.67 -13.05 2.07
C ALA A 362 -13.70 -12.93 3.21
N TYR A 363 -14.26 -11.74 3.43
CA TYR A 363 -15.34 -11.54 4.40
C TYR A 363 -16.58 -12.36 4.01
N GLY A 364 -17.02 -12.28 2.75
CA GLY A 364 -18.17 -13.04 2.27
C GLY A 364 -17.95 -14.55 2.35
N ALA A 365 -16.72 -15.02 2.12
CA ALA A 365 -16.35 -16.42 2.33
C ALA A 365 -16.51 -16.86 3.79
N ARG A 366 -16.06 -16.05 4.76
CA ARG A 366 -16.18 -16.36 6.20
C ARG A 366 -17.62 -16.34 6.70
N HIS A 367 -18.35 -15.30 6.33
CA HIS A 367 -19.67 -15.00 6.91
C HIS A 367 -20.85 -15.49 6.07
N GLY A 368 -20.59 -16.26 5.00
CA GLY A 368 -21.64 -16.73 4.10
C GLY A 368 -22.41 -15.60 3.42
N THR A 369 -21.76 -14.44 3.23
CA THR A 369 -22.42 -13.24 2.68
C THR A 369 -22.20 -13.18 1.16
N PRO A 370 -23.26 -13.20 0.33
CA PRO A 370 -23.11 -13.08 -1.13
C PRO A 370 -22.48 -11.74 -1.52
N LEU A 371 -21.74 -11.74 -2.64
CA LEU A 371 -21.16 -10.53 -3.22
C LEU A 371 -21.83 -10.23 -4.56
N LEU A 372 -22.43 -9.04 -4.65
CA LEU A 372 -23.05 -8.50 -5.85
C LEU A 372 -22.17 -7.38 -6.44
N LEU A 373 -22.27 -7.19 -7.75
CA LEU A 373 -21.50 -6.20 -8.49
C LEU A 373 -22.40 -5.14 -9.13
N THR A 374 -22.01 -3.87 -9.09
CA THR A 374 -22.79 -2.79 -9.71
C THR A 374 -21.91 -1.78 -10.46
N ASP A 375 -22.51 -1.00 -11.37
CA ASP A 375 -21.84 0.15 -11.98
C ASP A 375 -21.60 1.23 -10.91
N SER A 376 -20.64 2.14 -11.15
CA SER A 376 -20.25 3.12 -10.13
C SER A 376 -21.37 4.11 -9.80
N ASP A 377 -22.17 4.48 -10.79
CA ASP A 377 -23.14 5.58 -10.78
C ASP A 377 -24.58 5.11 -10.99
N ARG A 378 -24.80 3.80 -11.13
CA ARG A 378 -26.12 3.21 -11.34
C ARG A 378 -26.21 1.81 -10.77
N LEU A 379 -27.30 1.52 -10.04
CA LEU A 379 -27.58 0.16 -9.59
C LEU A 379 -27.85 -0.74 -10.80
N SER A 380 -27.01 -1.77 -11.01
CA SER A 380 -27.17 -2.71 -12.12
C SER A 380 -28.55 -3.40 -12.05
N PRO A 381 -29.28 -3.55 -13.18
CA PRO A 381 -30.54 -4.28 -13.21
C PRO A 381 -30.43 -5.71 -12.64
N ALA A 382 -29.29 -6.40 -12.87
CA ALA A 382 -29.06 -7.74 -12.35
C ALA A 382 -28.96 -7.73 -10.81
N THR A 383 -28.23 -6.77 -10.25
CA THR A 383 -28.10 -6.58 -8.80
C THR A 383 -29.43 -6.18 -8.18
N ARG A 384 -30.16 -5.24 -8.79
CA ARG A 384 -31.50 -4.85 -8.33
C ARG A 384 -32.48 -6.03 -8.32
N ARG A 385 -32.38 -6.92 -9.31
CA ARG A 385 -33.19 -8.15 -9.37
C ARG A 385 -32.79 -9.11 -8.26
N ALA A 386 -31.50 -9.42 -8.12
CA ALA A 386 -30.98 -10.33 -7.10
C ALA A 386 -31.35 -9.88 -5.68
N LEU A 387 -31.24 -8.58 -5.37
CA LEU A 387 -31.64 -8.04 -4.06
C LEU A 387 -33.09 -8.37 -3.70
N ARG A 388 -34.01 -8.36 -4.69
CA ARG A 388 -35.42 -8.71 -4.47
C ARG A 388 -35.65 -10.22 -4.42
N GLU A 389 -35.11 -10.96 -5.38
CA GLU A 389 -35.36 -12.40 -5.51
C GLU A 389 -34.73 -13.21 -4.38
N LEU A 390 -33.65 -12.71 -3.78
CA LEU A 390 -32.95 -13.32 -2.64
C LEU A 390 -33.43 -12.79 -1.27
N ASP A 391 -34.49 -11.97 -1.25
CA ASP A 391 -34.95 -11.14 -0.12
C ASP A 391 -33.81 -10.52 0.71
N ILE A 392 -32.85 -9.88 0.05
CA ILE A 392 -31.79 -9.15 0.75
C ILE A 392 -32.39 -7.93 1.44
N THR A 393 -32.20 -7.84 2.75
CA THR A 393 -32.76 -6.78 3.59
C THR A 393 -31.70 -5.78 4.08
N HIS A 394 -30.43 -6.18 4.05
CA HIS A 394 -29.30 -5.35 4.47
C HIS A 394 -28.19 -5.40 3.43
N THR A 395 -27.47 -4.29 3.24
CA THR A 395 -26.34 -4.26 2.30
C THR A 395 -25.11 -3.61 2.91
N ILE A 396 -23.95 -4.15 2.54
CA ILE A 396 -22.66 -3.58 2.92
C ILE A 396 -21.95 -3.17 1.64
N VAL A 397 -21.86 -1.86 1.40
CA VAL A 397 -21.16 -1.31 0.23
C VAL A 397 -19.68 -1.20 0.54
N ILE A 398 -18.85 -1.94 -0.20
CA ILE A 398 -17.39 -1.90 -0.05
C ILE A 398 -16.79 -0.99 -1.13
N GLY A 399 -16.14 0.09 -0.67
CA GLY A 399 -15.51 1.09 -1.53
C GLY A 399 -16.09 2.49 -1.36
N GLY A 400 -15.25 3.49 -1.67
CA GLY A 400 -15.59 4.90 -1.56
C GLY A 400 -16.61 5.36 -2.61
N ARG A 401 -16.99 6.63 -2.54
CA ARG A 401 -18.02 7.23 -3.42
C ARG A 401 -17.67 7.21 -4.91
N SER A 402 -16.38 7.16 -5.25
CA SER A 402 -15.92 6.98 -6.63
C SER A 402 -16.02 5.54 -7.14
N ALA A 403 -16.16 4.57 -6.24
CA ALA A 403 -16.35 3.16 -6.56
C ALA A 403 -17.85 2.84 -6.68
N VAL A 404 -18.64 3.24 -5.68
CA VAL A 404 -20.10 3.12 -5.68
C VAL A 404 -20.66 4.43 -5.15
N SER A 405 -21.41 5.17 -5.97
CA SER A 405 -21.87 6.51 -5.67
C SER A 405 -22.92 6.55 -4.56
N ASP A 406 -23.26 7.74 -4.09
CA ASP A 406 -24.30 7.90 -3.07
C ASP A 406 -25.72 7.70 -3.68
N GLU A 407 -25.89 7.90 -4.98
CA GLU A 407 -27.12 7.58 -5.71
C GLU A 407 -27.37 6.07 -5.71
N VAL A 408 -26.35 5.26 -6.00
CA VAL A 408 -26.49 3.79 -5.90
C VAL A 408 -26.77 3.37 -4.46
N LEU A 409 -26.09 3.99 -3.48
CA LEU A 409 -26.29 3.69 -2.07
C LEU A 409 -27.76 3.88 -1.64
N GLN A 410 -28.42 4.94 -2.11
CA GLN A 410 -29.82 5.24 -1.77
C GLN A 410 -30.83 4.23 -2.33
N GLU A 411 -30.47 3.46 -3.35
CA GLU A 411 -31.32 2.41 -3.93
C GLU A 411 -31.21 1.06 -3.21
N LEU A 412 -30.24 0.90 -2.31
CA LEU A 412 -29.96 -0.37 -1.64
C LEU A 412 -30.74 -0.51 -0.33
N PRO A 413 -31.14 -1.75 0.06
CA PRO A 413 -31.83 -2.00 1.32
C PRO A 413 -30.84 -1.92 2.50
N ASP A 414 -31.22 -1.15 3.52
CA ASP A 414 -30.44 -0.81 4.73
C ASP A 414 -28.91 -0.79 4.52
N PRO A 415 -28.39 0.22 3.78
CA PRO A 415 -27.02 0.22 3.32
C PRO A 415 -26.03 0.77 4.35
N ARG A 416 -24.97 0.01 4.63
CA ARG A 416 -23.77 0.47 5.35
C ARG A 416 -22.58 0.56 4.40
N ARG A 417 -21.96 1.74 4.29
CA ARG A 417 -20.72 1.92 3.51
C ARG A 417 -19.49 1.63 4.36
N VAL A 418 -18.55 0.85 3.82
CA VAL A 418 -17.23 0.58 4.39
C VAL A 418 -16.17 0.91 3.35
N ALA A 419 -15.34 1.92 3.65
CA ALA A 419 -14.36 2.44 2.72
C ALA A 419 -13.22 3.13 3.45
N GLY A 420 -12.02 3.06 2.87
CA GLY A 420 -10.86 3.81 3.35
C GLY A 420 -10.15 4.56 2.22
N SER A 421 -9.01 5.15 2.53
CA SER A 421 -8.19 5.86 1.54
C SER A 421 -7.54 4.87 0.56
N GLY A 422 -8.16 4.69 -0.60
CA GLY A 422 -7.70 3.76 -1.64
C GLY A 422 -7.81 2.29 -1.24
N ARG A 423 -7.25 1.39 -2.07
CA ARG A 423 -7.39 -0.08 -1.91
C ARG A 423 -6.94 -0.63 -0.56
N ALA A 424 -5.76 -0.20 -0.10
CA ALA A 424 -5.21 -0.60 1.19
C ALA A 424 -6.04 -0.05 2.35
N GLY A 425 -6.54 1.18 2.23
CA GLY A 425 -7.45 1.78 3.20
C GLY A 425 -8.74 0.98 3.31
N THR A 426 -9.42 0.70 2.20
CA THR A 426 -10.66 -0.09 2.20
C THR A 426 -10.43 -1.48 2.80
N ALA A 427 -9.34 -2.17 2.44
CA ALA A 427 -9.02 -3.48 3.01
C ALA A 427 -8.77 -3.41 4.54
N ALA A 428 -8.05 -2.39 5.01
CA ALA A 428 -7.83 -2.18 6.44
C ALA A 428 -9.12 -1.84 7.19
N THR A 429 -10.01 -1.03 6.61
CA THR A 429 -11.33 -0.71 7.18
C THR A 429 -12.22 -1.96 7.23
N VAL A 430 -12.25 -2.77 6.16
CA VAL A 430 -12.94 -4.07 6.18
C VAL A 430 -12.42 -4.92 7.34
N ALA A 431 -11.09 -5.09 7.43
CA ALA A 431 -10.45 -5.92 8.45
C ALA A 431 -10.73 -5.46 9.90
N THR A 432 -10.99 -4.17 10.13
CA THR A 432 -11.11 -3.60 11.48
C THR A 432 -12.53 -3.21 11.87
N GLU A 433 -13.45 -3.06 10.91
CA GLU A 433 -14.84 -2.66 11.18
C GLU A 433 -15.90 -3.72 10.87
N LEU A 434 -15.58 -4.70 10.01
CA LEU A 434 -16.50 -5.77 9.61
C LEU A 434 -16.17 -7.10 10.27
N TRP A 435 -14.89 -7.40 10.46
CA TRP A 435 -14.47 -8.59 11.17
C TRP A 435 -14.51 -8.34 12.67
N ASP A 436 -15.05 -9.30 13.43
CA ASP A 436 -15.08 -9.27 14.89
C ASP A 436 -13.73 -9.76 15.46
N ALA A 437 -13.75 -10.60 16.51
CA ALA A 437 -12.54 -11.27 16.98
C ALA A 437 -11.94 -12.13 15.85
N VAL A 438 -10.74 -11.76 15.40
CA VAL A 438 -10.00 -12.44 14.34
C VAL A 438 -8.89 -13.31 14.94
N ASP A 439 -8.59 -14.43 14.29
CA ASP A 439 -7.55 -15.37 14.74
C ASP A 439 -6.25 -15.21 13.95
N GLY A 440 -6.18 -14.24 13.02
CA GLY A 440 -5.02 -14.06 12.15
C GLY A 440 -5.21 -12.97 11.11
N VAL A 441 -4.26 -12.87 10.16
CA VAL A 441 -4.40 -11.99 8.99
C VAL A 441 -3.70 -12.58 7.77
N VAL A 442 -4.34 -12.45 6.61
CA VAL A 442 -3.78 -12.82 5.32
C VAL A 442 -3.17 -11.59 4.66
N VAL A 443 -1.87 -11.61 4.39
CA VAL A 443 -1.16 -10.52 3.71
C VAL A 443 -0.96 -10.88 2.24
N ALA A 444 -1.48 -10.08 1.33
CA ALA A 444 -1.41 -10.37 -0.11
C ALA A 444 -1.16 -9.11 -0.95
N SER A 445 -0.63 -9.31 -2.16
CA SER A 445 -0.39 -8.21 -3.10
C SER A 445 -1.70 -7.61 -3.60
N GLY A 446 -1.79 -6.28 -3.64
CA GLY A 446 -2.99 -5.57 -4.03
C GLY A 446 -2.81 -4.59 -5.18
N TYR A 447 -1.62 -4.42 -5.78
CA TYR A 447 -1.33 -3.24 -6.62
C TYR A 447 -1.04 -3.51 -8.11
N ARG A 448 -0.48 -4.68 -8.45
CA ARG A 448 -0.18 -5.02 -9.85
C ARG A 448 -1.43 -5.44 -10.61
N ALA A 449 -1.46 -5.27 -11.93
CA ALA A 449 -2.62 -5.60 -12.77
C ALA A 449 -3.13 -7.05 -12.61
N THR A 450 -2.23 -7.99 -12.31
CA THR A 450 -2.52 -9.41 -12.10
C THR A 450 -2.53 -9.83 -10.63
N ALA A 451 -2.35 -8.90 -9.69
CA ALA A 451 -2.22 -9.21 -8.27
C ALA A 451 -3.52 -9.70 -7.63
N TRP A 452 -4.66 -9.58 -8.30
CA TRP A 452 -5.94 -10.08 -7.82
C TRP A 452 -5.99 -11.60 -7.64
N LYS A 453 -5.18 -12.37 -8.38
CA LYS A 453 -5.28 -13.84 -8.43
C LYS A 453 -4.99 -14.52 -7.09
N ASP A 454 -3.88 -14.15 -6.46
CA ASP A 454 -3.40 -14.71 -5.19
C ASP A 454 -4.38 -14.46 -4.01
N PRO A 455 -4.78 -13.21 -3.69
CA PRO A 455 -5.75 -12.93 -2.63
C PRO A 455 -7.13 -13.52 -2.91
N LEU A 456 -7.52 -13.63 -4.19
CA LEU A 456 -8.78 -14.27 -4.58
C LEU A 456 -8.77 -15.77 -4.27
N ALA A 457 -7.69 -16.46 -4.62
CA ALA A 457 -7.49 -17.87 -4.27
C ALA A 457 -7.46 -18.09 -2.75
N ALA A 458 -6.95 -17.11 -2.00
CA ALA A 458 -6.81 -17.16 -0.54
C ALA A 458 -8.11 -16.98 0.25
N ALA A 459 -9.22 -16.58 -0.37
CA ALA A 459 -10.46 -16.31 0.36
C ALA A 459 -10.96 -17.50 1.22
N PRO A 460 -10.94 -18.77 0.76
CA PRO A 460 -11.29 -19.91 1.62
C PRO A 460 -10.32 -20.15 2.79
N LEU A 461 -9.02 -19.92 2.58
CA LEU A 461 -8.01 -20.01 3.64
C LEU A 461 -8.23 -18.92 4.70
N ALA A 462 -8.46 -17.68 4.25
CA ALA A 462 -8.82 -16.55 5.09
C ALA A 462 -10.08 -16.87 5.92
N ALA A 463 -11.11 -17.43 5.29
CA ALA A 463 -12.33 -17.85 5.97
C ALA A 463 -12.10 -18.93 7.02
N LYS A 464 -11.32 -19.98 6.71
CA LYS A 464 -11.01 -21.04 7.69
C LYS A 464 -10.20 -20.54 8.88
N ARG A 465 -9.26 -19.62 8.63
CA ARG A 465 -8.41 -19.03 9.67
C ARG A 465 -9.02 -17.82 10.37
N ASN A 466 -10.28 -17.48 10.08
CA ASN A 466 -10.92 -16.29 10.63
C ASN A 466 -10.04 -15.02 10.48
N ALA A 467 -9.42 -14.88 9.31
CA ALA A 467 -8.33 -13.95 9.07
C ALA A 467 -8.68 -13.00 7.93
N PRO A 468 -8.84 -11.68 8.17
CA PRO A 468 -9.07 -10.71 7.11
C PRO A 468 -7.89 -10.62 6.14
N VAL A 469 -8.14 -10.04 4.96
CA VAL A 469 -7.10 -9.80 3.93
C VAL A 469 -6.56 -8.37 4.05
N ALA A 470 -5.27 -8.25 4.32
CA ALA A 470 -4.48 -7.03 4.27
C ALA A 470 -3.74 -6.91 2.93
N LEU A 471 -3.89 -5.76 2.25
CA LEU A 471 -3.29 -5.54 0.94
C LEU A 471 -1.97 -4.76 1.03
N VAL A 472 -0.94 -5.25 0.35
CA VAL A 472 0.38 -4.61 0.25
C VAL A 472 0.84 -4.51 -1.21
N ASP A 473 1.88 -3.72 -1.49
CA ASP A 473 2.64 -3.86 -2.73
C ASP A 473 3.85 -4.81 -2.51
N THR A 474 4.61 -5.06 -3.56
CA THR A 474 5.75 -5.97 -3.54
C THR A 474 6.87 -5.45 -2.64
N ASP A 475 7.14 -4.15 -2.71
CA ASP A 475 8.25 -3.46 -2.05
C ASP A 475 7.77 -2.40 -1.04
N TRP A 476 6.47 -2.07 -1.07
CA TRP A 476 5.85 -1.06 -0.22
C TRP A 476 4.76 -1.65 0.69
N LEU A 477 4.83 -1.31 1.99
CA LEU A 477 3.75 -1.51 2.95
C LEU A 477 2.93 -0.22 3.04
N PRO A 478 1.69 -0.18 2.52
CA PRO A 478 0.87 1.02 2.57
C PRO A 478 0.59 1.46 4.01
N PRO A 479 0.64 2.77 4.33
CA PRO A 479 0.34 3.26 5.68
C PRO A 479 -1.01 2.78 6.24
N PRO A 480 -2.12 2.75 5.46
CA PRO A 480 -3.37 2.21 5.96
C PRO A 480 -3.28 0.73 6.34
N THR A 481 -2.52 -0.08 5.59
CA THR A 481 -2.29 -1.49 5.91
C THR A 481 -1.46 -1.63 7.19
N LYS A 482 -0.39 -0.83 7.36
CA LYS A 482 0.39 -0.81 8.61
C LYS A 482 -0.49 -0.47 9.81
N HIS A 483 -1.36 0.53 9.69
CA HIS A 483 -2.32 0.90 10.74
C HIS A 483 -3.31 -0.23 11.04
N GLY A 484 -3.86 -0.88 10.01
CA GLY A 484 -4.75 -2.03 10.16
C GLY A 484 -4.08 -3.18 10.91
N LEU A 485 -2.87 -3.59 10.49
CA LEU A 485 -2.10 -4.63 11.17
C LEU A 485 -1.79 -4.27 12.63
N THR A 486 -1.44 -3.01 12.91
CA THR A 486 -1.20 -2.53 14.29
C THR A 486 -2.48 -2.54 15.13
N ALA A 487 -3.64 -2.32 14.52
CA ALA A 487 -4.93 -2.45 15.20
C ALA A 487 -5.20 -3.92 15.56
N LEU A 488 -5.08 -4.83 14.59
CA LEU A 488 -5.23 -6.28 14.83
C LEU A 488 -4.27 -6.79 15.91
N HIS A 489 -3.04 -6.28 15.96
CA HIS A 489 -2.09 -6.62 17.01
C HIS A 489 -2.57 -6.23 18.41
N ARG A 490 -3.17 -5.04 18.55
CA ARG A 490 -3.75 -4.61 19.83
C ARG A 490 -4.89 -5.52 20.28
N ASP A 491 -5.55 -6.17 19.32
CA ASP A 491 -6.64 -7.11 19.54
C ASP A 491 -6.13 -8.57 19.69
N GLY A 492 -4.82 -8.78 19.71
CA GLY A 492 -4.18 -10.06 20.05
C GLY A 492 -3.56 -10.81 18.88
N VAL A 493 -3.65 -10.31 17.64
CA VAL A 493 -3.06 -10.97 16.47
C VAL A 493 -1.53 -10.79 16.45
N GLY A 494 -0.79 -11.90 16.50
CA GLY A 494 0.66 -11.93 16.41
C GLY A 494 1.19 -12.13 14.99
N ALA A 495 2.51 -12.00 14.84
CA ALA A 495 3.19 -12.32 13.57
C ALA A 495 3.03 -13.80 13.18
N ASP A 496 2.95 -14.72 14.14
CA ASP A 496 2.78 -16.16 13.88
C ASP A 496 1.35 -16.51 13.40
N ASP A 497 0.39 -15.61 13.63
CA ASP A 497 -1.00 -15.73 13.19
C ASP A 497 -1.22 -15.18 11.77
N ALA A 498 -0.17 -14.61 11.17
CA ALA A 498 -0.22 -14.01 9.86
C ALA A 498 0.42 -14.88 8.78
N VAL A 499 -0.20 -14.88 7.60
CA VAL A 499 0.27 -15.64 6.44
C VAL A 499 0.37 -14.74 5.21
N VAL A 500 1.52 -14.79 4.55
CA VAL A 500 1.74 -14.13 3.26
C VAL A 500 1.29 -15.05 2.12
N ILE A 501 0.46 -14.54 1.22
CA ILE A 501 0.03 -15.24 0.02
C ILE A 501 0.77 -14.70 -1.20
N GLY A 502 1.31 -15.62 -1.99
CA GLY A 502 2.08 -15.34 -3.19
C GLY A 502 3.59 -15.38 -2.97
N GLY A 503 4.31 -15.49 -4.09
CA GLY A 503 5.77 -15.52 -4.11
C GLY A 503 6.42 -14.19 -3.71
N ARG A 504 7.75 -14.17 -3.66
CA ARG A 504 8.54 -12.95 -3.32
C ARG A 504 8.36 -11.82 -4.33
N GLY A 505 7.98 -12.14 -5.56
CA GLY A 505 7.63 -11.15 -6.58
C GLY A 505 6.25 -10.51 -6.39
N ALA A 506 5.39 -11.06 -5.53
CA ALA A 506 4.08 -10.50 -5.19
C ALA A 506 4.14 -9.72 -3.87
N VAL A 507 4.77 -10.32 -2.85
CA VAL A 507 5.06 -9.68 -1.55
C VAL A 507 6.51 -9.95 -1.19
N GLY A 508 7.37 -8.94 -1.32
CA GLY A 508 8.79 -9.03 -1.04
C GLY A 508 9.08 -9.25 0.45
N ASP A 509 10.23 -9.84 0.76
CA ASP A 509 10.58 -10.19 2.14
C ASP A 509 10.73 -8.99 3.05
N ALA A 510 11.16 -7.84 2.50
CA ALA A 510 11.19 -6.57 3.24
C ALA A 510 9.77 -6.14 3.68
N VAL A 511 8.77 -6.25 2.79
CA VAL A 511 7.37 -5.94 3.10
C VAL A 511 6.81 -6.95 4.09
N ALA A 512 7.04 -8.25 3.89
CA ALA A 512 6.62 -9.29 4.85
C ALA A 512 7.21 -9.04 6.25
N SER A 513 8.49 -8.65 6.32
CA SER A 513 9.15 -8.30 7.59
C SER A 513 8.58 -7.04 8.23
N ARG A 514 8.20 -6.02 7.43
CA ARG A 514 7.50 -4.83 7.93
C ARG A 514 6.10 -5.17 8.45
N CYS A 515 5.40 -6.09 7.79
CA CYS A 515 4.10 -6.59 8.25
C CYS A 515 4.23 -7.36 9.58
N ALA A 516 5.22 -8.26 9.68
CA ALA A 516 5.53 -8.96 10.93
C ALA A 516 5.76 -7.97 12.08
N ARG A 517 6.60 -6.95 11.88
CA ARG A 517 6.85 -5.92 12.90
C ARG A 517 5.61 -5.12 13.30
N ALA A 518 4.64 -4.95 12.40
CA ALA A 518 3.38 -4.30 12.73
C ALA A 518 2.46 -5.18 13.60
N LEU A 519 2.72 -6.50 13.62
CA LEU A 519 2.00 -7.52 14.38
C LEU A 519 2.72 -7.97 15.67
N GLY A 520 3.74 -7.23 16.11
CA GLY A 520 4.57 -7.58 17.28
C GLY A 520 5.74 -8.51 16.97
#